data_AF-A0A2D0KL37-F1
#
_entry.id   AF-A0A2D0KL37-F1
#
_cell.length_a   1.000
_cell.length_b   1.000
_cell.length_c   1.000
_cell.angle_alpha   90.00
_cell.angle_beta   90.00
_cell.angle_gamma   90.00
#
_symmetry.space_group_name_H-M   'P 1'
#
loop_
_entity.id
_entity.type
_entity.pdbx_description
1 polymer ?
#
loop_
_entity_poly.entity_id
_entity_poly.type
_entity_poly.pdbx_seq_one_letter_code
_entity_poly.pdbx_strand_id
1 'polypeptide(L)'
;MIAVANSVDIAYTIRILYLYNIRRYTMIKSFKHKGLEKFFKTGSTAGIQTNHAVKLNIQLTALNAAKKPDDMNAPGWKLHPLKGADLKGHWAISVNGNWRMTFRFEGEDAILVNYQDYH
;
A
#
# COMPACT_ATOMS: atom_id res chain seq x y z
N MET A 1 21.82 -42.88 2.95
CA MET A 1 20.67 -42.84 2.02
C MET A 1 19.98 -41.50 2.21
N ILE A 2 20.09 -40.60 1.23
CA ILE A 2 19.31 -39.35 1.23
C ILE A 2 17.99 -39.70 0.56
N ALA A 3 16.88 -39.59 1.28
CA ALA A 3 15.56 -39.77 0.71
C ALA A 3 15.30 -38.66 -0.30
N VAL A 4 15.16 -39.00 -1.58
CA VAL A 4 14.75 -38.06 -2.61
C VAL A 4 13.24 -37.84 -2.41
N ALA A 5 12.87 -36.64 -1.95
CA ALA A 5 11.47 -36.27 -1.83
C ALA A 5 10.78 -36.40 -3.19
N ASN A 6 9.58 -37.00 -3.22
CA ASN A 6 8.86 -37.18 -4.47
C ASN A 6 8.36 -35.83 -5.03
N SER A 7 8.08 -35.77 -6.32
CA SER A 7 7.67 -34.52 -7.00
C SER A 7 6.36 -33.93 -6.46
N VAL A 8 5.51 -34.76 -5.83
CA VAL A 8 4.24 -34.34 -5.23
C VAL A 8 4.47 -33.62 -3.89
N ASP A 9 5.35 -34.15 -3.03
CA ASP A 9 5.77 -33.53 -1.77
C ASP A 9 6.47 -32.20 -2.02
N ILE A 10 7.30 -32.12 -3.07
CA ILE A 10 7.96 -30.88 -3.49
C ILE A 10 6.91 -29.87 -3.98
N ALA A 11 5.99 -30.27 -4.87
CA ALA A 11 4.95 -29.38 -5.37
C ALA A 11 3.99 -28.89 -4.28
N TYR A 12 3.67 -29.75 -3.31
CA TYR A 12 2.82 -29.38 -2.17
C TYR A 12 3.55 -28.44 -1.21
N THR A 13 4.84 -28.69 -0.95
CA THR A 13 5.68 -27.80 -0.13
C THR A 13 5.86 -26.45 -0.81
N ILE A 14 6.12 -26.41 -2.12
CA ILE A 14 6.19 -25.18 -2.90
C ILE A 14 4.83 -24.47 -2.89
N ARG A 15 3.71 -25.18 -3.07
CA ARG A 15 2.37 -24.60 -3.02
C ARG A 15 2.05 -24.01 -1.64
N ILE A 16 2.40 -24.68 -0.54
CA ILE A 16 2.22 -24.14 0.81
C ILE A 16 3.14 -22.95 1.06
N LEU A 17 4.40 -22.99 0.67
CA LEU A 17 5.33 -21.86 0.80
C LEU A 17 4.92 -20.65 -0.05
N TYR A 18 4.37 -20.90 -1.25
CA TYR A 18 3.85 -19.87 -2.13
C TYR A 18 2.56 -19.27 -1.57
N LEU A 19 1.62 -20.09 -1.07
CA LEU A 19 0.41 -19.61 -0.41
C LEU A 19 0.69 -18.89 0.91
N TYR A 20 1.71 -19.32 1.67
CA TYR A 20 2.16 -18.65 2.89
C TYR A 20 2.82 -17.31 2.59
N ASN A 21 3.64 -17.22 1.53
CA ASN A 21 4.14 -15.94 1.02
C ASN A 21 3.01 -15.04 0.47
N ILE A 22 2.03 -15.60 -0.25
CA ILE A 22 0.86 -14.85 -0.74
C ILE A 22 0.03 -14.28 0.43
N ARG A 23 -0.15 -15.03 1.52
CA ARG A 23 -0.85 -14.56 2.73
C ARG A 23 0.00 -13.63 3.62
N ARG A 24 1.31 -13.52 3.39
CA ARG A 24 2.22 -12.55 4.02
C ARG A 24 2.50 -11.33 3.14
N TYR A 25 1.74 -11.12 2.06
CA TYR A 25 1.76 -9.82 1.39
C TYR A 25 1.40 -8.76 2.43
N THR A 26 2.32 -7.82 2.59
CA THR A 26 2.06 -6.51 3.19
C THR A 26 0.75 -5.97 2.64
N MET A 27 -0.04 -5.33 3.49
CA MET A 27 -1.33 -4.82 3.06
C MET A 27 -1.60 -3.44 3.62
N ILE A 28 -2.32 -2.65 2.83
CA ILE A 28 -3.07 -1.53 3.40
C ILE A 28 -4.15 -2.12 4.30
N LYS A 29 -4.01 -1.96 5.62
CA LYS A 29 -4.94 -2.50 6.62
C LYS A 29 -6.12 -1.60 6.89
N SER A 30 -5.94 -0.29 6.80
CA SER A 30 -7.00 0.66 7.11
C SER A 30 -6.92 1.93 6.27
N PHE A 31 -8.10 2.47 5.98
CA PHE A 31 -8.29 3.73 5.29
C PHE A 31 -9.05 4.70 6.19
N LYS A 32 -8.54 5.93 6.27
CA LYS A 32 -9.28 7.07 6.81
C LYS A 32 -10.27 7.61 5.76
N HIS A 33 -9.89 7.60 4.49
CA HIS A 33 -10.72 8.10 3.39
C HIS A 33 -11.60 7.01 2.77
N LYS A 34 -12.92 7.11 2.90
CA LYS A 34 -13.86 6.07 2.41
C LYS A 34 -13.97 5.96 0.89
N GLY A 35 -13.88 7.07 0.16
CA GLY A 35 -13.81 7.06 -1.32
C GLY A 35 -12.57 6.34 -1.86
N LEU A 36 -11.38 6.69 -1.37
CA LEU A 36 -10.13 5.99 -1.66
C LEU A 36 -10.18 4.49 -1.30
N GLU A 37 -10.74 4.13 -0.14
CA GLU A 37 -10.95 2.73 0.25
C GLU A 37 -11.80 1.98 -0.78
N LYS A 38 -12.92 2.58 -1.20
CA LYS A 38 -13.82 2.02 -2.21
C LYS A 38 -13.11 1.87 -3.55
N PHE A 39 -12.34 2.88 -3.95
CA PHE A 39 -11.55 2.85 -5.16
C PHE A 39 -10.53 1.72 -5.15
N PHE A 40 -9.77 1.57 -4.05
CA PHE A 40 -8.80 0.48 -3.90
C PHE A 40 -9.44 -0.91 -4.00
N LYS A 41 -10.61 -1.10 -3.36
CA LYS A 41 -11.26 -2.41 -3.29
C LYS A 41 -12.03 -2.81 -4.55
N THR A 42 -12.58 -1.85 -5.29
CA THR A 42 -13.55 -2.12 -6.36
C THR A 42 -13.24 -1.43 -7.69
N GLY A 43 -12.27 -0.52 -7.73
CA GLY A 43 -12.00 0.34 -8.88
C GLY A 43 -13.02 1.48 -9.07
N SER A 44 -14.06 1.57 -8.22
CA SER A 44 -15.06 2.64 -8.30
C SER A 44 -14.43 4.00 -8.00
N THR A 45 -14.53 4.94 -8.94
CA THR A 45 -14.01 6.31 -8.78
C THR A 45 -14.93 7.21 -7.94
N ALA A 46 -16.07 6.68 -7.46
CA ALA A 46 -17.00 7.42 -6.61
C ALA A 46 -16.31 7.80 -5.28
N GLY A 47 -16.06 9.10 -5.08
CA GLY A 47 -15.40 9.63 -3.90
C GLY A 47 -13.91 9.91 -4.05
N ILE A 48 -13.37 9.89 -5.28
CA ILE A 48 -12.05 10.46 -5.59
C ILE A 48 -12.16 11.40 -6.79
N GLN A 49 -11.11 12.18 -7.04
CA GLN A 49 -11.00 12.93 -8.29
C GLN A 49 -10.71 11.96 -9.44
N THR A 50 -11.63 11.85 -10.41
CA THR A 50 -11.53 10.86 -11.50
C THR A 50 -10.24 11.02 -12.32
N ASN A 51 -9.78 12.26 -12.54
CA ASN A 51 -8.51 12.55 -13.21
C ASN A 51 -7.27 12.08 -12.42
N HIS A 52 -7.41 11.75 -11.12
CA HIS A 52 -6.33 11.20 -10.30
C HIS A 52 -6.34 9.67 -10.24
N ALA A 53 -7.38 9.01 -10.75
CA ALA A 53 -7.60 7.57 -10.60
C ALA A 53 -6.39 6.74 -11.04
N VAL A 54 -5.79 7.04 -12.20
CA VAL A 54 -4.62 6.30 -12.72
C VAL A 54 -3.44 6.41 -11.75
N LYS A 55 -3.11 7.63 -11.30
CA LYS A 55 -1.97 7.85 -10.41
C LYS A 55 -2.22 7.28 -9.01
N LEU A 56 -3.43 7.41 -8.49
CA LEU A 56 -3.83 6.80 -7.23
C LEU A 56 -3.75 5.28 -7.30
N ASN A 57 -4.15 4.66 -8.42
CA ASN A 57 -4.05 3.21 -8.57
C ASN A 57 -2.60 2.72 -8.51
N ILE A 58 -1.68 3.40 -9.20
CA ILE A 58 -0.25 3.09 -9.16
C ILE A 58 0.29 3.24 -7.73
N GLN A 59 -0.02 4.37 -7.08
CA GLN A 59 0.46 4.66 -5.74
C GLN A 59 -0.11 3.72 -4.67
N LEU A 60 -1.39 3.37 -4.74
CA LEU A 60 -2.01 2.41 -3.82
C LEU A 60 -1.46 0.99 -4.02
N THR A 61 -1.19 0.60 -5.28
CA THR A 61 -0.56 -0.68 -5.58
C THR A 61 0.84 -0.75 -4.98
N ALA A 62 1.64 0.31 -5.15
CA ALA A 62 2.96 0.41 -4.53
C ALA A 62 2.87 0.41 -3.00
N LEU A 63 1.96 1.19 -2.41
CA LEU A 63 1.78 1.25 -0.96
C LEU A 63 1.35 -0.09 -0.37
N ASN A 64 0.54 -0.86 -1.09
CA ASN A 64 0.14 -2.19 -0.67
C ASN A 64 1.34 -3.16 -0.68
N ALA A 65 2.36 -2.94 -1.51
CA ALA A 65 3.58 -3.77 -1.53
C ALA A 65 4.71 -3.23 -0.63
N ALA A 66 4.60 -2.00 -0.13
CA ALA A 66 5.62 -1.35 0.68
C ALA A 66 5.67 -1.94 2.10
N LYS A 67 6.88 -2.04 2.66
CA LYS A 67 7.14 -2.47 4.05
C LYS A 67 7.51 -1.31 4.95
N LYS A 68 7.95 -0.19 4.37
CA LYS A 68 8.35 1.02 5.08
C LYS A 68 8.11 2.25 4.20
N PRO A 69 8.09 3.46 4.80
CA PRO A 69 7.86 4.70 4.05
C PRO A 69 8.81 4.90 2.87
N ASP A 70 10.09 4.57 3.03
CA ASP A 70 11.11 4.79 1.99
C ASP A 70 10.84 4.04 0.69
N ASP A 71 10.10 2.92 0.75
CA ASP A 71 9.72 2.15 -0.45
C ASP A 71 8.77 2.96 -1.36
N MET A 72 8.17 4.04 -0.82
CA MET A 72 7.31 4.97 -1.56
C MET A 72 8.06 6.18 -2.13
N ASN A 73 9.40 6.20 -2.07
CA ASN A 73 10.22 7.32 -2.54
C ASN A 73 10.47 7.29 -4.07
N ALA A 74 9.42 7.09 -4.86
CA ALA A 74 9.53 7.12 -6.31
C ALA A 74 9.74 8.56 -6.85
N PRO A 75 10.45 8.74 -7.98
CA PRO A 75 10.63 10.05 -8.60
C PRO A 75 9.32 10.80 -8.81
N GLY A 76 9.29 12.08 -8.41
CA GLY A 76 8.12 12.94 -8.55
C GLY A 76 6.99 12.71 -7.53
N TRP A 77 7.08 11.70 -6.66
CA TRP A 77 6.10 11.49 -5.58
C TRP A 77 6.37 12.36 -4.36
N LYS A 78 7.56 12.97 -4.25
CA LYS A 78 7.90 13.95 -3.21
C LYS A 78 7.58 13.42 -1.81
N LEU A 79 8.04 12.21 -1.50
CA LEU A 79 7.86 11.60 -0.19
C LEU A 79 8.43 12.50 0.90
N HIS A 80 7.66 12.76 1.95
CA HIS A 80 8.12 13.49 3.12
C HIS A 80 7.34 13.10 4.38
N PRO A 81 7.96 13.15 5.57
CA PRO A 81 7.26 12.99 6.82
C PRO A 81 6.39 14.22 7.10
N LEU A 82 5.23 14.00 7.73
CA LEU A 82 4.38 15.08 8.22
C LEU A 82 4.85 15.56 9.59
N LYS A 83 4.59 16.84 9.87
CA LYS A 83 4.96 17.50 11.13
C LYS A 83 3.72 17.78 11.97
N GLY A 84 3.88 17.83 13.29
CA GLY A 84 2.81 18.04 14.26
C GLY A 84 2.65 16.85 15.21
N ALA A 85 2.16 17.11 16.43
CA ALA A 85 2.05 16.10 17.48
C ALA A 85 1.17 14.90 17.03
N ASP A 86 0.02 15.18 16.42
CA ASP A 86 -0.94 14.16 15.97
C ASP A 86 -0.54 13.45 14.67
N LEU A 87 0.47 13.98 13.96
CA LEU A 87 0.93 13.47 12.67
C LEU A 87 2.26 12.73 12.76
N LYS A 88 2.79 12.51 13.98
CA LYS A 88 4.03 11.76 14.17
C LYS A 88 3.93 10.37 13.52
N GLY A 89 4.92 10.05 12.68
CA GLY A 89 4.98 8.79 11.94
C GLY A 89 4.09 8.73 10.69
N HIS A 90 3.36 9.80 10.36
CA HIS A 90 2.67 9.90 9.09
C HIS A 90 3.60 10.44 8.00
N TRP A 91 3.35 9.98 6.80
CA TRP A 91 4.07 10.33 5.58
C TRP A 91 3.07 10.78 4.54
N ALA A 92 3.57 11.55 3.57
CA ALA A 92 2.78 12.01 2.45
C ALA A 92 3.55 11.86 1.14
N ILE A 93 2.80 11.50 0.10
CA ILE A 93 3.25 11.61 -1.28
C ILE A 93 2.29 12.48 -2.10
N SER A 94 2.83 13.13 -3.12
CA SER A 94 2.12 13.97 -4.06
C SER A 94 1.29 13.15 -5.04
N VAL A 95 -0.02 13.44 -5.10
CA VAL A 95 -0.91 12.94 -6.15
C VAL A 95 -0.88 13.93 -7.31
N ASN A 96 -1.46 15.12 -7.14
CA ASN A 96 -1.47 16.17 -8.16
C ASN A 96 -1.67 17.55 -7.50
N GLY A 97 -0.89 18.55 -7.90
CA GLY A 97 -0.95 19.89 -7.31
C GLY A 97 -0.85 19.85 -5.78
N ASN A 98 -1.92 20.26 -5.10
CA ASN A 98 -2.04 20.26 -3.64
C ASN A 98 -2.51 18.92 -3.04
N TRP A 99 -2.99 17.99 -3.86
CA TRP A 99 -3.52 16.70 -3.39
C TRP A 99 -2.40 15.77 -2.91
N ARG A 100 -2.62 15.20 -1.72
CA ARG A 100 -1.68 14.25 -1.09
C ARG A 100 -2.40 12.96 -0.74
N MET A 101 -1.69 11.84 -0.93
CA MET A 101 -2.03 10.60 -0.23
C MET A 101 -1.15 10.53 1.01
N THR A 102 -1.77 10.36 2.16
CA THR A 102 -1.06 10.25 3.44
C THR A 102 -1.29 8.88 4.06
N PHE A 103 -0.32 8.39 4.81
CA PHE A 103 -0.35 7.07 5.42
C PHE A 103 0.62 7.01 6.60
N ARG A 104 0.45 6.01 7.45
CA ARG A 104 1.40 5.64 8.50
C ARG A 104 1.70 4.14 8.38
N PHE A 105 2.84 3.72 8.91
CA PHE A 105 3.14 2.31 9.09
C PHE A 105 2.97 1.88 10.55
N GLU A 106 2.44 0.68 10.75
CA GLU A 106 2.48 -0.09 11.99
C GLU A 106 3.18 -1.42 11.69
N GLY A 107 4.44 -1.56 12.13
CA GLY A 107 5.30 -2.62 11.61
C GLY A 107 5.53 -2.46 10.11
N GLU A 108 5.22 -3.51 9.33
CA GLU A 108 5.30 -3.49 7.86
C GLU A 108 3.97 -3.15 7.18
N ASP A 109 2.92 -2.87 7.95
CA ASP A 109 1.57 -2.66 7.42
C ASP A 109 1.24 -1.16 7.29
N ALA A 110 0.68 -0.78 6.14
CA ALA A 110 0.19 0.57 5.91
C ALA A 110 -1.20 0.75 6.55
N ILE A 111 -1.35 1.78 7.37
CA ILE A 111 -2.58 2.12 8.11
C ILE A 111 -2.98 3.58 7.89
N LEU A 112 -4.24 3.88 8.19
CA LEU A 112 -4.84 5.22 8.19
C LEU A 112 -4.67 5.93 6.84
N VAL A 113 -4.70 5.18 5.73
CA VAL A 113 -4.47 5.73 4.40
C VAL A 113 -5.56 6.75 4.07
N ASN A 114 -5.13 7.94 3.71
CA ASN A 114 -5.98 9.09 3.48
C ASN A 114 -5.63 9.76 2.14
N TYR A 115 -6.58 10.52 1.61
CA TYR A 115 -6.42 11.28 0.37
C TYR A 115 -7.11 12.62 0.56
N GLN A 116 -6.34 13.71 0.52
CA GLN A 116 -6.85 15.03 0.88
C GLN A 116 -6.19 16.15 0.06
N ASP A 117 -6.94 17.23 -0.13
CA ASP A 117 -6.40 18.49 -0.59
C ASP A 117 -5.72 19.21 0.58
N TYR A 118 -4.63 19.94 0.31
CA TYR A 118 -3.87 20.70 1.31
C TYR A 118 -4.25 22.19 1.29
N HIS A 119 -5.50 22.51 0.94
CA HIS A 119 -6.07 23.86 1.04
C HIS A 119 -7.38 23.81 1.81
#